data_AF-A0A0M1JUT3-F1
#
_entry.id   AF-A0A0M1JUT3-F1
#
_cell.length_a   1.000
_cell.length_b   1.000
_cell.length_c   1.000
_cell.angle_alpha   90.00
_cell.angle_beta   90.00
_cell.angle_gamma   90.00
#
_symmetry.space_group_name_H-M   'P 1'
#
loop_
_entity.id
_entity.type
_entity.pdbx_description
1 polymer ?
#
loop_
_entity_poly.entity_id
_entity_poly.type
_entity_poly.pdbx_seq_one_letter_code
_entity_poly.pdbx_strand_id
1 'polypeptide(L)'
;MMKLDLSQSHPLSNLKVTLLIEPVTSGQVAASIREFPDCRVKAATREEAIAQIQANFLERLKNIEAISWNVPIPEKEPTWIKFAGVFKDDADFAAIIESIHAERNSDDDSEVDPSYYL
;
A
#
# COMPACT_ATOMS: atom_id res chain seq x y z
N MET A 1 -13.67 3.44 25.38
CA MET A 1 -14.28 4.13 24.22
C MET A 1 -13.13 4.55 23.30
N MET A 2 -12.87 3.84 22.20
CA MET A 2 -11.82 4.24 21.25
C MET A 2 -12.32 5.44 20.44
N LYS A 3 -11.53 6.51 20.35
CA LYS A 3 -11.79 7.64 19.46
C LYS A 3 -11.28 7.26 18.07
N LEU A 4 -12.18 7.25 17.09
CA LEU A 4 -11.86 7.03 15.68
C LEU A 4 -11.65 8.41 15.05
N ASP A 5 -10.41 8.75 14.72
CA ASP A 5 -10.13 9.93 13.90
C ASP A 5 -10.42 9.59 12.43
N LEU A 6 -11.58 10.02 11.96
CA LEU A 6 -12.09 9.80 10.61
C LEU A 6 -11.47 10.83 9.65
N SER A 7 -10.48 10.40 8.85
CA SER A 7 -9.96 11.22 7.75
C SER A 7 -10.87 11.13 6.53
N GLN A 8 -11.25 12.27 5.94
CA GLN A 8 -12.18 12.33 4.80
C GLN A 8 -11.52 11.76 3.53
N SER A 9 -12.19 10.81 2.86
CA SER A 9 -11.75 10.25 1.57
C SER A 9 -12.22 11.11 0.40
N HIS A 10 -11.36 11.27 -0.62
CA HIS A 10 -11.67 11.98 -1.86
C HIS A 10 -12.80 11.26 -2.65
N PRO A 11 -13.69 12.01 -3.33
CA PRO A 11 -14.76 11.41 -4.13
C PRO A 11 -14.16 10.66 -5.34
N LEU A 12 -14.42 9.35 -5.42
CA LEU A 12 -14.07 8.53 -6.59
C LEU A 12 -15.03 8.89 -7.73
N SER A 13 -14.52 9.53 -8.79
CA SER A 13 -15.33 9.89 -9.98
C SER A 13 -15.59 8.72 -10.93
N ASN A 14 -14.79 7.65 -10.86
CA ASN A 14 -15.01 6.41 -11.59
C ASN A 14 -14.33 5.22 -10.89
N LEU A 15 -15.08 4.15 -10.60
CA LEU A 15 -14.57 2.93 -9.98
C LEU A 15 -14.60 1.79 -11.02
N LYS A 16 -13.42 1.32 -11.43
CA LYS A 16 -13.29 0.16 -12.31
C LYS A 16 -13.24 -1.12 -11.48
N VAL A 17 -14.21 -2.00 -11.70
CA VAL A 17 -14.28 -3.33 -11.06
C VAL A 17 -14.26 -4.44 -12.10
N THR A 18 -13.90 -5.65 -11.69
CA THR A 18 -13.81 -6.83 -12.55
C THR A 18 -14.93 -7.81 -12.22
N LEU A 19 -15.78 -8.10 -13.21
CA LEU A 19 -16.81 -9.11 -13.08
C LEU A 19 -16.23 -10.51 -13.32
N LEU A 20 -16.50 -11.43 -12.41
CA LEU A 20 -16.22 -12.85 -12.55
C LEU A 20 -17.54 -13.55 -12.88
N ILE A 21 -17.56 -14.35 -13.94
CA ILE A 21 -18.75 -15.07 -14.40
C ILE A 21 -18.43 -16.55 -14.40
N GLU A 22 -19.24 -17.34 -13.70
CA GLU A 22 -19.05 -18.79 -13.55
C GLU A 22 -20.35 -19.54 -13.87
N PRO A 23 -20.30 -20.60 -14.70
CA PRO A 23 -21.43 -21.51 -14.84
C PRO A 23 -21.58 -22.36 -13.58
N VAL A 24 -22.81 -22.55 -13.12
CA VAL A 24 -23.14 -23.35 -11.93
C VAL A 24 -23.78 -24.67 -12.38
N THR A 25 -23.54 -25.75 -11.63
CA THR A 25 -24.02 -27.11 -11.94
C THR A 25 -25.54 -27.22 -12.11
N SER A 26 -26.31 -26.27 -11.57
CA SER A 26 -27.76 -26.15 -11.75
C SER A 26 -28.21 -25.62 -13.12
N GLY A 27 -27.28 -25.34 -14.04
CA GLY A 27 -27.56 -24.67 -15.31
C GLY A 27 -27.72 -23.15 -15.18
N GLN A 28 -27.61 -22.61 -13.97
CA GLN A 28 -27.59 -21.17 -13.70
C GLN A 28 -26.21 -20.58 -13.94
N VAL A 29 -26.15 -19.26 -14.07
CA VAL A 29 -24.91 -18.49 -14.11
C VAL A 29 -24.78 -17.69 -12.83
N ALA A 30 -23.61 -17.78 -12.19
CA ALA A 30 -23.25 -16.91 -11.08
C ALA A 30 -22.33 -15.78 -11.57
N ALA A 31 -22.55 -14.59 -11.04
CA ALA A 31 -21.71 -13.43 -11.29
C ALA A 31 -21.25 -12.84 -9.95
N SER A 32 -19.97 -12.47 -9.85
CA SER A 32 -19.40 -11.80 -8.68
C SER A 32 -18.44 -10.69 -9.08
N ILE A 33 -18.04 -9.87 -8.11
CA ILE A 33 -17.07 -8.79 -8.30
C ILE A 33 -15.77 -9.15 -7.58
N ARG A 34 -14.65 -9.21 -8.31
CA ARG A 34 -13.36 -9.66 -7.76
C ARG A 34 -12.91 -8.83 -6.55
N GLU A 35 -13.13 -7.52 -6.62
CA GLU A 35 -12.73 -6.56 -5.58
C GLU A 35 -13.70 -6.56 -4.37
N PHE A 36 -14.88 -7.19 -4.51
CA PHE A 36 -15.91 -7.26 -3.48
C PHE A 36 -16.46 -8.70 -3.37
N PRO A 37 -15.79 -9.59 -2.63
CA PRO A 37 -16.15 -11.01 -2.53
C PRO A 37 -17.60 -11.26 -2.09
N ASP A 38 -18.15 -10.37 -1.27
CA ASP A 38 -19.51 -10.44 -0.77
C ASP A 38 -20.58 -10.04 -1.81
N CYS A 39 -20.18 -9.47 -2.96
CA CYS A 39 -21.10 -9.11 -4.04
C CYS A 39 -21.18 -10.27 -5.04
N ARG A 40 -22.24 -11.08 -4.91
CA ARG A 40 -22.50 -12.21 -5.82
C ARG A 40 -24.00 -12.38 -6.07
N VAL A 41 -24.36 -12.81 -7.28
CA VAL A 41 -25.72 -13.14 -7.68
C VAL A 41 -25.74 -14.45 -8.47
N LYS A 42 -26.92 -15.05 -8.59
CA LYS A 42 -27.17 -16.22 -9.44
C LYS A 42 -28.42 -15.93 -10.27
N ALA A 43 -28.35 -16.17 -11.57
CA ALA A 43 -29.46 -15.97 -12.48
C ALA A 43 -29.54 -17.09 -13.52
N ALA A 44 -30.63 -17.14 -14.29
CA ALA A 44 -30.81 -18.19 -15.29
C ALA A 44 -29.89 -18.00 -16.50
N THR A 45 -29.58 -16.75 -16.86
CA THR A 45 -28.72 -16.43 -18.00
C THR A 45 -27.54 -15.57 -17.60
N ARG A 46 -26.53 -15.51 -18.48
CA ARG A 46 -25.36 -14.65 -18.31
C ARG A 46 -25.74 -13.18 -18.27
N GLU A 47 -26.63 -12.76 -19.17
CA GLU A 47 -27.07 -11.38 -19.32
C GLU A 47 -27.85 -10.94 -18.08
N GLU A 48 -28.71 -11.81 -17.56
CA GLU A 48 -29.46 -11.56 -16.34
C GLU A 48 -28.53 -11.46 -15.11
N ALA A 49 -27.54 -12.36 -14.99
CA ALA A 49 -26.57 -12.31 -13.89
C ALA A 49 -25.76 -11.01 -13.92
N ILE A 50 -25.36 -10.54 -15.11
CA ILE A 50 -24.62 -9.28 -15.29
C ILE A 50 -25.51 -8.07 -14.92
N ALA A 51 -26.75 -8.04 -15.38
CA ALA A 51 -27.67 -6.93 -15.07
C ALA A 51 -27.95 -6.86 -13.56
N GLN A 52 -28.20 -8.01 -12.93
CA GLN A 52 -28.46 -8.10 -11.48
C GLN A 52 -27.23 -7.67 -10.66
N ILE A 53 -26.02 -8.15 -10.99
CA ILE A 53 -24.82 -7.79 -10.22
C ILE A 53 -24.50 -6.29 -10.35
N GLN A 54 -24.71 -5.70 -11.53
CA GLN A 54 -24.53 -4.26 -11.75
C GLN A 54 -25.53 -3.43 -10.94
N ALA A 55 -26.82 -3.79 -10.96
CA ALA A 55 -27.85 -3.10 -10.19
C ALA A 55 -27.58 -3.20 -8.68
N ASN A 56 -27.32 -4.40 -8.18
CA ASN A 56 -27.03 -4.64 -6.76
C ASN A 56 -25.78 -3.88 -6.30
N PHE A 57 -24.74 -3.83 -7.13
CA PHE A 57 -23.51 -3.11 -6.78
C PHE A 57 -23.74 -1.60 -6.69
N LEU A 58 -24.47 -1.02 -7.65
CA LEU A 58 -24.82 0.41 -7.63
C LEU A 58 -25.73 0.77 -6.45
N GLU A 59 -26.69 -0.10 -6.11
CA GLU A 59 -27.55 0.10 -4.94
C GLU A 59 -26.75 0.06 -3.65
N ARG A 60 -25.83 -0.90 -3.51
CA ARG A 60 -24.94 -0.98 -2.35
C ARG A 60 -24.07 0.26 -2.23
N LEU A 61 -23.47 0.73 -3.33
CA LEU A 61 -22.62 1.93 -3.31
C LEU A 61 -23.35 3.20 -2.84
N LYS A 62 -24.67 3.30 -3.05
CA LYS A 62 -25.45 4.43 -2.52
C LYS A 62 -25.54 4.45 -0.99
N ASN A 63 -25.42 3.27 -0.37
CA ASN A 63 -25.63 3.07 1.06
C ASN A 63 -24.32 2.79 1.82
N ILE A 64 -23.20 2.62 1.12
CA ILE A 64 -21.90 2.33 1.72
C ILE A 64 -21.18 3.64 2.02
N GLU A 65 -20.74 3.77 3.27
CA GLU A 65 -19.80 4.79 3.70
C GLU A 65 -18.40 4.18 3.78
N ALA A 66 -17.42 4.84 3.16
CA ALA A 66 -16.02 4.47 3.29
C ALA A 66 -15.39 5.25 4.44
N ILE A 67 -14.91 4.54 5.46
CA ILE A 67 -14.16 5.13 6.58
C ILE A 67 -12.69 4.72 6.49
N SER A 68 -11.79 5.68 6.76
CA SER A 68 -10.37 5.37 6.98
C SER A 68 -10.15 5.05 8.44
N TRP A 69 -9.53 3.91 8.73
CA TRP A 69 -9.17 3.54 10.10
C TRP A 69 -7.66 3.39 10.21
N ASN A 70 -7.03 4.31 10.95
CA ASN A 70 -5.63 4.18 11.33
C ASN A 70 -5.53 3.16 12.46
N VAL A 71 -5.04 1.97 12.14
CA VAL A 71 -4.82 0.91 13.13
C VAL A 71 -3.63 1.31 14.00
N PRO A 72 -3.81 1.46 15.32
CA PRO A 72 -2.70 1.71 16.22
C PRO A 72 -1.86 0.43 16.34
N ILE A 73 -0.75 0.38 15.60
CA ILE A 73 0.25 -0.67 15.75
C ILE A 73 1.18 -0.22 16.88
N PRO A 74 1.47 -1.07 17.89
CA PRO A 74 2.46 -0.74 18.90
C PRO A 74 3.78 -0.39 18.23
N GLU A 75 4.32 0.80 18.49
CA GLU A 75 5.66 1.15 18.05
C GLU A 75 6.64 0.16 18.69
N LYS A 76 7.09 -0.80 17.89
CA LYS A 76 8.21 -1.64 18.27
C LYS A 76 9.44 -0.78 18.09
N GLU A 77 10.24 -0.65 19.15
CA GLU A 77 11.56 -0.01 19.03
C GLU A 77 12.29 -0.58 17.81
N PRO A 78 12.75 0.28 16.89
CA PRO A 78 13.49 -0.18 15.74
C PRO A 78 14.69 -1.00 16.20
N THR A 79 14.88 -2.20 15.64
CA THR A 79 15.93 -3.13 16.07
C THR A 79 17.35 -2.56 15.96
N TRP A 80 17.53 -1.51 15.15
CA TRP A 80 18.81 -0.80 15.00
C TRP A 80 19.20 0.04 16.21
N ILE A 81 18.25 0.44 17.08
CA ILE A 81 18.54 1.20 18.31
C ILE A 81 19.55 0.45 19.20
N LYS A 82 19.52 -0.88 19.19
CA LYS A 82 20.45 -1.73 19.95
C LYS A 82 21.91 -1.57 19.54
N PHE A 83 22.16 -1.04 18.34
CA PHE A 83 23.49 -0.82 17.79
C PHE A 83 23.89 0.66 17.80
N ALA A 84 23.02 1.56 18.29
CA ALA A 84 23.32 2.98 18.38
C ALA A 84 24.53 3.21 19.31
N GLY A 85 25.61 3.77 18.76
CA GLY A 85 26.82 4.06 19.51
C GLY A 85 27.73 2.86 19.77
N VAL A 86 27.53 1.72 19.09
CA VAL A 86 28.35 0.50 19.30
C VAL A 86 29.86 0.74 19.10
N PHE A 87 30.25 1.71 18.28
CA PHE A 87 31.64 2.07 18.00
C PHE A 87 32.10 3.39 18.65
N LYS A 88 31.33 3.94 19.61
CA LYS A 88 31.61 5.27 20.18
C LYS A 88 33.01 5.38 20.79
N ASP A 89 33.47 4.33 21.45
CA ASP A 89 34.76 4.28 22.16
C ASP A 89 35.74 3.29 21.49
N ASP A 90 35.48 2.92 20.23
CA ASP A 90 36.33 2.03 19.45
C ASP A 90 37.46 2.82 18.77
N ALA A 91 38.70 2.54 19.16
CA ALA A 91 39.88 3.26 18.67
C ALA A 91 40.17 2.99 17.19
N ASP A 92 39.89 1.77 16.71
CA ASP A 92 40.09 1.43 15.30
C ASP A 92 39.05 2.16 14.45
N PHE A 93 37.80 2.24 14.94
CA PHE A 93 36.75 3.01 14.28
C PHE A 93 37.04 4.52 14.29
N ALA A 94 37.60 5.05 15.39
CA ALA A 94 38.01 6.45 15.47
C ALA A 94 39.06 6.81 14.39
N ALA A 95 40.05 5.95 14.18
CA ALA A 95 41.07 6.14 13.14
C ALA A 95 40.47 6.15 11.73
N ILE A 96 39.48 5.29 11.46
CA ILE A 96 38.76 5.27 10.18
C ILE A 96 37.93 6.55 9.97
N ILE A 97 37.27 7.05 11.02
CA ILE A 97 36.54 8.32 10.95
C ILE A 97 37.50 9.48 10.68
N GLU A 98 38.65 9.53 11.34
CA GLU A 98 39.66 10.55 11.06
C GLU A 98 40.12 10.51 9.60
N SER A 99 40.37 9.33 9.02
CA SER A 99 40.74 9.24 7.60
C SER A 99 39.63 9.71 6.68
N ILE A 100 38.38 9.30 6.94
CA ILE A 100 37.21 9.75 6.16
C ILE A 100 37.04 11.27 6.21
N HIS A 101 37.31 11.88 7.37
CA HIS A 101 37.25 13.33 7.54
C HIS A 101 38.39 14.05 6.82
N ALA A 102 39.59 13.46 6.80
CA ALA A 102 40.73 13.99 6.05
C ALA A 102 40.43 14.02 4.55
N GLU A 103 39.91 12.92 4.00
CA GLU A 103 39.51 12.85 2.59
C GLU A 103 38.38 13.82 2.26
N ARG A 104 37.34 13.93 3.10
CA ARG A 104 36.23 14.87 2.83
C ARG A 104 36.65 16.33 2.82
N ASN A 105 37.68 16.69 3.59
CA ASN A 105 38.17 18.06 3.69
C ASN A 105 39.40 18.31 2.83
N SER A 106 39.83 17.33 2.02
CA SER A 106 40.89 17.56 1.04
C SER A 106 40.30 18.35 -0.14
N ASP A 107 41.07 19.28 -0.68
CA ASP A 107 40.70 20.02 -1.91
C ASP A 107 41.06 19.20 -3.17
N ASP A 108 41.03 17.87 -3.07
CA ASP A 108 41.40 16.95 -4.14
C ASP A 108 40.17 16.46 -4.91
N ASP A 109 39.82 17.20 -5.97
CA ASP A 109 38.76 16.82 -6.90
C ASP A 109 39.23 15.82 -7.98
N SER A 110 40.44 15.24 -7.87
CA SER A 110 40.97 14.33 -8.90
C SER A 110 40.17 13.03 -9.07
N GLU A 111 39.40 12.64 -8.05
CA GLU A 111 38.47 11.50 -8.11
C GLU A 111 37.09 11.86 -8.69
N VAL A 112 36.82 13.14 -8.93
CA VAL A 112 35.56 13.63 -9.53
C VAL A 112 35.74 13.72 -11.05
N ASP A 113 35.19 12.75 -11.80
CA ASP A 113 35.19 12.79 -13.27
C ASP A 113 34.29 13.94 -13.77
N PRO A 114 34.86 15.00 -14.39
CA PRO A 114 34.09 16.17 -14.80
C PRO A 114 33.08 15.87 -15.91
N SER A 115 33.21 14.75 -16.63
CA SER A 115 32.30 14.36 -17.71
C SER A 115 30.90 13.96 -17.24
N TYR A 116 30.72 13.69 -15.93
CA TYR A 116 29.41 13.41 -15.34
C TYR A 116 28.54 14.67 -15.10
N TYR A 117 29.11 15.87 -15.24
CA TYR A 117 28.44 17.14 -14.91
C TYR A 117 28.33 18.11 -16.11
N LEU A 118 28.68 17.67 -17.33
CA LEU A 118 28.52 18.38 -18.61
C LEU A 118 27.43 17.73 -19.47
#